data_AF-M6KAZ8-F1
#
_entry.id   AF-M6KAZ8-F1
#
_cell.length_a   1.000
_cell.length_b   1.000
_cell.length_c   1.000
_cell.angle_alpha   90.00
_cell.angle_beta   90.00
_cell.angle_gamma   90.00
#
_symmetry.space_group_name_H-M   'P 1'
#
loop_
_entity.id
_entity.type
_entity.pdbx_description
1 polymer ?
#
loop_
_entity_poly.entity_id
_entity_poly.type
_entity_poly.pdbx_seq_one_letter_code
_entity_poly.pdbx_strand_id
1 'polypeptide(L)'
;MTLLLPDSALPGVRDILFSIRELVKSNFGLKLRAGIVNVGELKKTGKELKLCKLKISDFYNQAILTGNALDVAESFIKNDDSSNPYIIPLTHKIKIKPDFTGFTCRWQDIPSHRGETVSFIVKMNSPSTSSDQELLKIVLDQVSVLLGNDVEIHPLKEEKIKVDLSGKYPSKEATVHSGSRTGIFYFLRRIKIKIEGLAVNLAIKTQWRFGPKINGKELRELRKSQVIASDFRKYDGTLKMVIACDSDSRESFLKFLDDLYRQGKLFYGYHVSDRALMTCALHEGSIREVHFVDSADGGYALAAAQLKEQIKASRG
;
A
#
# COMPACT_ATOMS: atom_id res chain seq x y z
N MET A 1 -5.72 -4.84 -0.55
CA MET A 1 -5.60 -4.03 -1.78
C MET A 1 -6.80 -4.33 -2.64
N THR A 2 -7.47 -3.29 -3.16
CA THR A 2 -8.62 -3.44 -4.05
C THR A 2 -8.24 -2.95 -5.44
N LEU A 3 -8.61 -3.70 -6.48
CA LEU A 3 -8.37 -3.34 -7.87
C LEU A 3 -9.73 -3.21 -8.58
N LEU A 4 -9.91 -2.14 -9.34
CA LEU A 4 -11.02 -2.01 -10.28
C LEU A 4 -10.54 -2.41 -11.67
N LEU A 5 -11.26 -3.35 -12.29
CA LEU A 5 -10.84 -4.04 -13.50
C LEU A 5 -12.00 -4.06 -14.49
N PRO A 6 -11.73 -3.95 -15.80
CA PRO A 6 -12.73 -4.20 -16.82
C PRO A 6 -13.03 -5.70 -16.93
N ASP A 7 -14.24 -6.05 -17.34
CA ASP A 7 -14.68 -7.45 -17.48
C ASP A 7 -13.79 -8.27 -18.42
N SER A 8 -13.20 -7.63 -19.43
CA SER A 8 -12.27 -8.27 -20.38
C SER A 8 -11.00 -8.82 -19.71
N ALA A 9 -10.57 -8.26 -18.58
CA ALA A 9 -9.39 -8.71 -17.85
C ALA A 9 -9.69 -9.84 -16.85
N LEU A 10 -10.97 -10.13 -16.58
CA LEU A 10 -11.41 -11.02 -15.51
C LEU A 10 -10.83 -12.44 -15.59
N PRO A 11 -10.80 -13.11 -16.76
CA PRO A 11 -10.25 -14.47 -16.83
C PRO A 11 -8.78 -14.53 -16.42
N GLY A 12 -7.94 -13.61 -16.91
CA GLY A 12 -6.52 -13.56 -16.59
C GLY A 12 -6.26 -13.19 -15.13
N VAL A 13 -7.02 -12.24 -14.58
CA VAL A 13 -6.89 -11.84 -13.18
C VAL A 13 -7.25 -12.97 -12.23
N ARG A 14 -8.27 -13.79 -12.54
CA ARG A 14 -8.62 -14.97 -11.73
C ARG A 14 -7.47 -15.95 -11.62
N ASP A 15 -6.82 -16.26 -12.74
CA ASP A 15 -5.66 -17.15 -12.79
C ASP A 15 -4.48 -16.61 -11.96
N ILE A 16 -4.20 -15.32 -12.10
CA ILE A 16 -3.12 -14.64 -11.38
C ILE A 16 -3.39 -14.62 -9.87
N LEU A 17 -4.59 -14.21 -9.44
CA LEU A 17 -4.96 -14.15 -8.03
C LEU A 17 -4.95 -15.53 -7.36
N PHE A 18 -5.40 -16.57 -8.07
CA PHE A 18 -5.30 -17.95 -7.61
C PHE A 18 -3.83 -18.35 -7.41
N SER A 19 -2.99 -18.12 -8.42
CA SER A 19 -1.57 -18.48 -8.39
C SER A 19 -0.81 -17.76 -7.26
N ILE A 20 -1.10 -16.47 -7.06
CA ILE A 20 -0.50 -15.68 -5.97
C ILE A 20 -0.92 -16.25 -4.61
N ARG A 21 -2.19 -16.62 -4.43
CA ARG A 21 -2.66 -17.23 -3.18
C ARG A 21 -1.92 -18.52 -2.86
N GLU A 22 -1.76 -19.41 -3.84
CA GLU A 22 -1.04 -20.66 -3.64
C GLU A 22 0.45 -20.43 -3.38
N LEU A 23 1.09 -19.51 -4.11
CA LEU A 23 2.50 -19.15 -3.90
C LEU A 23 2.74 -18.58 -2.50
N VAL A 24 1.84 -17.71 -2.03
CA VAL A 24 1.93 -17.11 -0.70
C VAL A 24 1.79 -18.17 0.40
N LYS A 25 0.89 -19.13 0.21
CA LYS A 25 0.72 -20.26 1.12
C LYS A 25 1.94 -21.18 1.13
N SER A 26 2.46 -21.58 -0.03
CA SER A 26 3.57 -22.55 -0.11
C SER A 26 4.90 -21.96 0.35
N ASN A 27 5.20 -20.72 -0.01
CA ASN A 27 6.51 -20.11 0.25
C ASN A 27 6.61 -19.39 1.59
N PHE A 28 5.47 -18.90 2.12
CA PHE A 28 5.44 -18.08 3.34
C PHE A 28 4.49 -18.60 4.42
N GLY A 29 3.70 -19.66 4.16
CA GLY A 29 2.75 -20.20 5.13
C GLY A 29 1.55 -19.28 5.44
N LEU A 30 1.33 -18.25 4.63
CA LEU A 30 0.29 -17.25 4.87
C LEU A 30 -0.97 -17.60 4.07
N LYS A 31 -2.14 -17.40 4.68
CA LYS A 31 -3.44 -17.56 4.01
C LYS A 31 -3.86 -16.24 3.39
N LEU A 32 -3.93 -16.18 2.06
CA LEU A 32 -4.44 -15.01 1.35
C LEU A 32 -5.89 -15.25 0.91
N ARG A 33 -6.78 -14.31 1.21
CA ARG A 33 -8.15 -14.30 0.68
C ARG A 33 -8.19 -13.47 -0.60
N ALA A 34 -8.69 -14.05 -1.69
CA ALA A 34 -8.87 -13.38 -2.96
C ALA A 34 -10.31 -13.57 -3.44
N GLY A 35 -10.98 -12.46 -3.71
CA GLY A 35 -12.36 -12.45 -4.18
C GLY A 35 -12.59 -11.37 -5.23
N ILE A 36 -13.69 -11.52 -5.97
CA ILE A 36 -14.08 -10.65 -7.07
C ILE A 36 -15.57 -10.39 -6.95
N VAL A 37 -15.96 -9.12 -7.00
CA VAL A 37 -17.35 -8.67 -6.93
C VAL A 37 -17.64 -7.81 -8.15
N ASN A 38 -18.76 -8.07 -8.83
CA ASN A 38 -19.15 -7.31 -10.01
C ASN A 38 -19.75 -5.94 -9.61
N VAL A 39 -19.20 -4.85 -10.13
CA VAL A 39 -19.67 -3.50 -9.83
C VAL A 39 -21.10 -3.26 -10.36
N GLY A 40 -21.47 -3.87 -11.47
CA GLY A 40 -22.82 -3.78 -12.04
C GLY A 40 -23.89 -4.40 -11.15
N GLU A 41 -23.59 -5.50 -10.46
CA GLU A 41 -24.49 -6.12 -9.47
C GLU A 41 -24.71 -5.21 -8.26
N LEU A 42 -23.63 -4.59 -7.77
CA LEU A 42 -23.71 -3.60 -6.68
C LEU A 42 -24.56 -2.39 -7.09
N LYS A 43 -24.39 -1.89 -8.32
CA LYS A 43 -25.21 -0.78 -8.85
C LYS A 43 -26.69 -1.14 -8.95
N LYS A 44 -27.03 -2.36 -9.40
CA LYS A 44 -28.42 -2.85 -9.46
C LYS A 44 -29.10 -2.94 -8.09
N THR A 45 -28.32 -3.11 -7.03
CA THR A 45 -28.81 -3.12 -5.63
C THR A 45 -28.76 -1.74 -4.96
N GLY A 46 -28.61 -0.67 -5.74
CA GLY A 46 -28.59 0.71 -5.26
C GLY A 46 -27.30 1.12 -4.56
N LYS A 47 -26.21 0.34 -4.69
CA LYS A 47 -24.90 0.70 -4.14
C LYS A 47 -24.14 1.57 -5.14
N GLU A 48 -23.50 2.61 -4.62
CA GLU A 48 -22.78 3.59 -5.41
C GLU A 48 -21.27 3.37 -5.33
N LEU A 49 -20.61 3.44 -6.47
CA LEU A 49 -19.16 3.52 -6.59
C LEU A 49 -18.81 4.73 -7.46
N LYS A 50 -18.10 5.68 -6.88
CA LYS A 50 -17.54 6.85 -7.55
C LYS A 50 -16.02 6.71 -7.61
N LEU A 51 -15.45 7.11 -8.74
CA LEU A 51 -14.01 7.07 -8.99
C LEU A 51 -13.55 8.46 -9.45
N CYS A 52 -12.50 8.95 -8.82
CA CYS A 52 -11.75 10.12 -9.27
C CYS A 52 -10.27 9.74 -9.44
N LYS A 53 -9.57 10.41 -10.36
CA LYS A 53 -8.11 10.30 -10.50
C LYS A 53 -7.50 11.62 -10.04
N LEU A 54 -6.73 11.57 -8.96
CA LEU A 54 -5.95 12.69 -8.46
C LEU A 54 -4.54 12.64 -9.05
N LYS A 55 -4.13 13.71 -9.73
CA LYS A 55 -2.76 13.84 -10.22
C LYS A 55 -1.86 14.26 -9.05
N ILE A 56 -0.94 13.37 -8.66
CA ILE A 56 0.05 13.63 -7.60
C ILE A 56 1.34 14.20 -8.20
N SER A 57 1.76 13.65 -9.34
CA SER A 57 2.87 14.14 -10.14
C SER A 57 2.63 13.82 -11.62
N ASP A 58 3.55 14.21 -12.50
CA ASP A 58 3.49 13.83 -13.92
C ASP A 58 3.58 12.31 -14.14
N PHE A 59 4.10 11.57 -13.15
CA PHE A 59 4.35 10.14 -13.23
C PHE A 59 3.43 9.31 -12.32
N TYR A 60 2.64 9.93 -11.45
CA TYR A 60 1.76 9.23 -10.52
C TYR A 60 0.37 9.87 -10.44
N ASN A 61 -0.64 9.06 -10.74
CA ASN A 61 -2.04 9.39 -10.49
C ASN A 61 -2.60 8.42 -9.46
N GLN A 62 -3.17 8.94 -8.39
CA GLN A 62 -3.84 8.14 -7.37
C GLN A 62 -5.33 8.01 -7.70
N ALA A 63 -5.87 6.81 -7.55
CA ALA A 63 -7.31 6.58 -7.64
C ALA A 63 -7.95 6.87 -6.28
N ILE A 64 -9.01 7.69 -6.30
CA ILE A 64 -9.85 7.96 -5.14
C ILE A 64 -11.19 7.26 -5.38
N LEU A 65 -11.57 6.39 -4.44
CA LEU A 65 -12.82 5.63 -4.48
C LEU A 65 -13.76 6.12 -3.38
N THR A 66 -15.00 6.41 -3.72
CA THR A 66 -16.03 6.80 -2.76
C THR A 66 -17.37 6.11 -3.05
N GLY A 67 -18.31 6.22 -2.12
CA GLY A 67 -19.58 5.50 -2.14
C GLY A 67 -19.55 4.23 -1.27
N ASN A 68 -20.70 3.59 -1.13
CA ASN A 68 -20.89 2.45 -0.22
C ASN A 68 -20.62 1.07 -0.86
N ALA A 69 -20.41 1.02 -2.18
CA ALA A 69 -20.21 -0.25 -2.88
C ALA A 69 -18.94 -0.98 -2.44
N LEU A 70 -17.87 -0.24 -2.09
CA LEU A 70 -16.61 -0.85 -1.67
C LEU A 70 -16.72 -1.58 -0.32
N ASP A 71 -17.36 -0.94 0.66
CA ASP A 71 -17.63 -1.54 1.97
C ASP A 71 -18.49 -2.80 1.84
N VAL A 72 -19.51 -2.76 0.96
CA VAL A 72 -20.38 -3.91 0.69
C VAL A 72 -19.60 -5.04 0.01
N ALA A 73 -18.80 -4.73 -1.02
CA ALA A 73 -17.96 -5.71 -1.69
C ALA A 73 -16.97 -6.38 -0.72
N GLU A 74 -16.37 -5.60 0.18
CA GLU A 74 -15.49 -6.12 1.22
C GLU A 74 -16.24 -7.06 2.19
N SER A 75 -17.48 -6.72 2.57
CA SER A 75 -18.31 -7.58 3.43
C SER A 75 -18.66 -8.91 2.75
N PHE A 76 -18.94 -8.89 1.44
CA PHE A 76 -19.23 -10.10 0.65
C PHE A 76 -18.03 -11.03 0.61
N ILE A 77 -16.83 -10.50 0.37
CA ILE A 77 -15.59 -11.29 0.37
C ILE A 77 -15.25 -11.79 1.78
N LYS A 78 -15.51 -10.99 2.82
CA LYS A 78 -15.20 -11.35 4.21
C LYS A 78 -16.18 -12.32 4.85
N ASN A 79 -17.34 -12.57 4.25
CA ASN A 79 -18.26 -13.59 4.71
C ASN A 79 -17.58 -14.98 4.68
N ASP A 80 -17.60 -15.68 5.82
CA ASP A 80 -16.91 -16.96 6.05
C ASP A 80 -17.73 -18.19 5.62
N ASP A 81 -18.74 -18.00 4.79
CA ASP A 81 -19.46 -19.09 4.15
C ASP A 81 -18.54 -19.93 3.24
N SER A 82 -18.52 -21.24 3.45
CA SER A 82 -17.81 -22.22 2.60
C SER A 82 -18.25 -22.19 1.13
N SER A 83 -19.47 -21.71 0.87
CA SER A 83 -20.08 -21.57 -0.45
C SER A 83 -20.00 -20.15 -1.03
N ASN A 84 -19.22 -19.25 -0.39
CA ASN A 84 -19.14 -17.84 -0.78
C ASN A 84 -18.78 -17.67 -2.27
N PRO A 85 -19.72 -17.19 -3.11
CA PRO A 85 -19.56 -17.17 -4.57
C PRO A 85 -18.57 -16.09 -5.03
N TYR A 86 -18.22 -15.15 -4.16
CA TYR A 86 -17.30 -14.05 -4.47
C TYR A 86 -15.84 -14.46 -4.31
N ILE A 87 -15.54 -15.60 -3.68
CA ILE A 87 -14.18 -16.10 -3.50
C ILE A 87 -13.75 -16.94 -4.69
N ILE A 88 -12.50 -16.78 -5.11
CA ILE A 88 -11.92 -17.64 -6.15
C ILE A 88 -11.81 -19.06 -5.58
N PRO A 89 -12.46 -20.08 -6.17
CA PRO A 89 -12.51 -21.42 -5.60
C PRO A 89 -11.11 -22.05 -5.55
N LEU A 90 -10.88 -22.94 -4.59
CA LEU A 90 -9.62 -23.71 -4.48
C LEU A 90 -9.44 -24.70 -5.64
N THR A 91 -10.52 -25.05 -6.34
CA THR A 91 -10.55 -25.93 -7.50
C THR A 91 -10.28 -25.22 -8.83
N HIS A 92 -10.03 -23.90 -8.81
CA HIS A 92 -9.78 -23.12 -10.02
C HIS A 92 -8.56 -23.64 -10.78
N LYS A 93 -8.70 -23.87 -12.09
CA LYS A 93 -7.62 -24.34 -12.96
C LYS A 93 -7.06 -23.16 -13.75
N ILE A 94 -5.79 -22.85 -13.52
CA ILE A 94 -5.12 -21.74 -14.20
C ILE A 94 -4.78 -22.10 -15.65
N LYS A 95 -4.88 -21.10 -16.53
CA LYS A 95 -4.36 -21.14 -17.91
C LYS A 95 -3.18 -20.19 -18.07
N ILE A 96 -3.19 -19.08 -17.34
CA ILE A 96 -2.16 -18.04 -17.37
C ILE A 96 -1.34 -18.13 -16.07
N LYS A 97 -0.01 -18.12 -16.18
CA LYS A 97 0.89 -18.03 -15.03
C LYS A 97 1.20 -16.56 -14.72
N PRO A 98 1.37 -16.20 -13.44
CA PRO A 98 1.80 -14.85 -13.08
C PRO A 98 3.23 -14.62 -13.59
N ASP A 99 3.44 -13.45 -14.19
CA ASP A 99 4.77 -12.92 -14.46
C ASP A 99 5.20 -12.03 -13.30
N PHE A 100 6.34 -12.35 -12.70
CA PHE A 100 6.93 -11.57 -11.62
C PHE A 100 8.10 -10.71 -12.09
N THR A 101 8.34 -10.62 -13.40
CA THR A 101 9.31 -9.69 -13.98
C THR A 101 8.99 -8.26 -13.51
N GLY A 102 10.04 -7.51 -13.14
CA GLY A 102 9.89 -6.21 -12.49
C GLY A 102 9.50 -6.22 -11.01
N PHE A 103 9.05 -7.34 -10.43
CA PHE A 103 8.78 -7.42 -8.98
C PHE A 103 10.08 -7.40 -8.18
N THR A 104 10.53 -6.19 -7.84
CA THR A 104 11.78 -5.95 -7.11
C THR A 104 11.57 -4.84 -6.07
N CYS A 105 12.02 -5.07 -4.84
CA CYS A 105 12.18 -4.02 -3.85
C CYS A 105 13.52 -4.26 -3.16
N ARG A 106 14.46 -3.35 -3.40
CA ARG A 106 15.86 -3.49 -2.96
C ARG A 106 16.25 -2.32 -2.06
N TRP A 107 15.28 -1.81 -1.32
CA TRP A 107 15.47 -0.71 -0.39
C TRP A 107 15.44 -1.26 1.04
N GLN A 108 16.28 -0.70 1.90
CA GLN A 108 16.19 -0.97 3.34
C GLN A 108 14.97 -0.26 3.92
N ASP A 109 14.56 -0.68 5.12
CA ASP A 109 13.62 0.08 5.94
C ASP A 109 14.18 1.50 6.13
N ILE A 110 13.32 2.51 6.05
CA ILE A 110 13.69 3.92 5.99
C ILE A 110 13.45 4.54 7.38
N PRO A 111 14.48 4.84 8.17
CA PRO A 111 14.29 5.35 9.53
C PRO A 111 13.56 6.70 9.52
N SER A 112 12.68 6.93 10.51
CA SER A 112 11.98 8.19 10.65
C SER A 112 12.98 9.35 10.78
N HIS A 113 12.67 10.47 10.13
CA HIS A 113 13.44 11.72 10.27
C HIS A 113 12.90 12.64 11.36
N ARG A 114 11.76 12.31 11.98
CA ARG A 114 11.15 13.04 13.10
C ARG A 114 11.01 12.22 14.38
N GLY A 115 11.65 11.06 14.44
CA GLY A 115 11.59 10.14 15.59
C GLY A 115 10.57 9.03 15.38
N GLU A 116 9.35 9.34 14.94
CA GLU A 116 8.29 8.34 14.73
C GLU A 116 7.84 8.26 13.27
N THR A 117 7.44 7.07 12.83
CA THR A 117 6.66 6.84 11.61
C THR A 117 5.33 6.24 12.01
N VAL A 118 4.23 6.94 11.76
CA VAL A 118 2.90 6.57 12.27
C VAL A 118 1.96 6.27 11.12
N SER A 119 1.37 5.07 11.12
CA SER A 119 0.26 4.72 10.23
C SER A 119 -1.06 5.12 10.89
N PHE A 120 -1.86 5.95 10.24
CA PHE A 120 -3.21 6.34 10.65
C PHE A 120 -4.24 5.78 9.68
N ILE A 121 -5.37 5.32 10.23
CA ILE A 121 -6.58 4.98 9.48
C ILE A 121 -7.75 5.74 10.11
N VAL A 122 -8.45 6.55 9.33
CA VAL A 122 -9.58 7.36 9.80
C VAL A 122 -10.78 7.11 8.88
N LYS A 123 -11.86 6.58 9.44
CA LYS A 123 -13.12 6.31 8.73
C LYS A 123 -14.20 7.24 9.26
N MET A 124 -14.75 8.07 8.39
CA MET A 124 -15.85 8.96 8.77
C MET A 124 -17.11 8.15 9.10
N ASN A 125 -17.90 8.67 10.03
CA ASN A 125 -19.16 8.09 10.49
C ASN A 125 -20.23 9.18 10.48
N SER A 126 -20.50 9.74 9.30
CA SER A 126 -21.52 10.77 9.15
C SER A 126 -22.76 10.21 8.45
N PRO A 127 -23.95 10.80 8.69
CA PRO A 127 -25.21 10.30 8.13
C PRO A 127 -25.34 10.54 6.62
N SER A 128 -24.52 11.41 6.03
CA SER A 128 -24.57 11.72 4.60
C SER A 128 -23.19 11.92 3.97
N THR A 129 -23.07 11.65 2.67
CA THR A 129 -21.84 11.82 1.89
C THR A 129 -21.31 13.26 1.92
N SER A 130 -22.18 14.28 1.97
CA SER A 130 -21.74 15.68 2.05
C SER A 130 -21.09 15.98 3.40
N SER A 131 -21.68 15.52 4.50
CA SER A 131 -21.10 15.66 5.84
C SER A 131 -19.77 14.92 5.98
N ASP A 132 -19.60 13.76 5.34
CA ASP A 132 -18.31 13.05 5.30
C ASP A 132 -17.21 13.87 4.61
N GLN A 133 -17.54 14.58 3.52
CA GLN A 133 -16.56 15.41 2.80
C GLN A 133 -16.12 16.63 3.62
N GLU A 134 -17.06 17.27 4.31
CA GLU A 134 -16.76 18.39 5.23
C GLU A 134 -15.90 17.92 6.40
N LEU A 135 -16.23 16.79 7.01
CA LEU A 135 -15.45 16.23 8.10
C LEU A 135 -14.05 15.80 7.64
N LEU A 136 -13.94 15.18 6.46
CA LEU A 136 -12.65 14.84 5.86
C LEU A 136 -11.80 16.10 5.65
N LYS A 137 -12.39 17.19 5.17
CA LYS A 137 -11.68 18.47 5.01
C LYS A 137 -11.15 18.98 6.35
N ILE A 138 -11.98 18.97 7.40
CA ILE A 138 -11.57 19.38 8.76
C ILE A 138 -10.39 18.51 9.24
N VAL A 139 -10.44 17.19 9.03
CA VAL A 139 -9.35 16.29 9.43
C VAL A 139 -8.06 16.60 8.65
N LEU A 140 -8.13 16.83 7.34
CA LEU A 140 -6.96 17.17 6.52
C LEU A 140 -6.37 18.55 6.87
N ASP A 141 -7.22 19.52 7.19
CA ASP A 141 -6.79 20.84 7.66
C ASP A 141 -6.04 20.70 9.00
N GLN A 142 -6.57 19.88 9.92
CA GLN A 142 -5.91 19.62 11.21
C GLN A 142 -4.63 18.80 11.10
N VAL A 143 -4.50 17.92 10.11
CA VAL A 143 -3.20 17.30 9.79
C VAL A 143 -2.17 18.38 9.48
N SER A 144 -2.52 19.34 8.63
CA SER A 144 -1.61 20.42 8.24
C SER A 144 -1.22 21.32 9.42
N VAL A 145 -2.16 21.58 10.34
CA VAL A 145 -1.94 22.43 11.52
C VAL A 145 -1.13 21.72 12.61
N LEU A 146 -1.46 20.46 12.93
CA LEU A 146 -0.91 19.76 14.10
C LEU A 146 0.33 18.93 13.78
N LEU A 147 0.45 18.45 12.54
CA LEU A 147 1.54 17.56 12.11
C LEU A 147 2.51 18.27 11.18
N GLY A 148 2.03 19.19 10.34
CA GLY A 148 2.83 19.94 9.36
C GLY A 148 2.40 19.67 7.91
N ASN A 149 3.07 20.33 6.97
CA ASN A 149 2.75 20.17 5.55
C ASN A 149 3.26 18.84 4.96
N ASP A 150 2.83 18.51 3.74
CA ASP A 150 3.16 17.24 3.06
C ASP A 150 4.67 16.95 2.97
N VAL A 151 5.54 17.97 2.87
CA VAL A 151 6.99 17.81 2.78
C VAL A 151 7.61 17.52 4.15
N GLU A 152 7.05 18.11 5.20
CA GLU A 152 7.49 17.95 6.59
C GLU A 152 7.05 16.60 7.17
N ILE A 153 5.82 16.18 6.89
CA ILE A 153 5.26 14.92 7.41
C ILE A 153 5.59 13.72 6.51
N HIS A 154 6.21 13.94 5.35
CA HIS A 154 6.55 12.86 4.43
C HIS A 154 7.36 11.76 5.14
N PRO A 155 6.96 10.48 5.09
CA PRO A 155 7.63 9.43 5.86
C PRO A 155 9.03 9.09 5.30
N LEU A 156 9.30 9.47 4.05
CA LEU A 156 10.56 9.21 3.37
C LEU A 156 11.37 10.49 3.19
N LYS A 157 12.69 10.42 3.42
CA LYS A 157 13.67 11.44 3.04
C LYS A 157 14.74 10.84 2.15
N GLU A 158 15.15 11.56 1.12
CA GLU A 158 16.06 11.05 0.09
C GLU A 158 17.36 10.49 0.69
N GLU A 159 17.92 11.18 1.68
CA GLU A 159 19.20 10.83 2.31
C GLU A 159 19.11 9.52 3.10
N LYS A 160 17.91 9.16 3.56
CA LYS A 160 17.64 7.94 4.33
C LYS A 160 17.31 6.73 3.46
N ILE A 161 17.07 6.91 2.16
CA ILE A 161 16.80 5.82 1.22
C ILE A 161 18.12 5.12 0.84
N LYS A 162 18.29 3.90 1.33
CA LYS A 162 19.50 3.07 1.13
C LYS A 162 19.15 1.77 0.42
N VAL A 163 20.02 1.36 -0.50
CA VAL A 163 19.93 0.06 -1.17
C VAL A 163 20.20 -1.06 -0.18
N ASP A 164 19.37 -2.11 -0.16
CA ASP A 164 19.57 -3.27 0.68
C ASP A 164 20.65 -4.20 0.10
N LEU A 165 21.85 -4.12 0.69
CA LEU A 165 22.96 -5.02 0.41
C LEU A 165 23.08 -6.16 1.45
N SER A 166 22.28 -6.14 2.52
CA SER A 166 22.33 -7.13 3.61
C SER A 166 21.83 -8.52 3.18
N GLY A 167 20.97 -8.56 2.16
CA GLY A 167 20.42 -9.79 1.59
C GLY A 167 19.05 -10.19 2.15
N LYS A 168 18.48 -9.45 3.12
CA LYS A 168 17.15 -9.71 3.68
C LYS A 168 16.07 -9.63 2.59
N TYR A 169 15.97 -8.52 1.87
CA TYR A 169 14.99 -8.34 0.79
C TYR A 169 15.38 -9.05 -0.52
N PRO A 170 16.66 -9.04 -0.95
CA PRO A 170 17.12 -9.85 -2.08
C PRO A 170 16.78 -11.34 -1.99
N SER A 171 16.76 -11.91 -0.77
CA SER A 171 16.39 -13.32 -0.59
C SER A 171 14.91 -13.60 -0.92
N LYS A 172 14.01 -12.68 -0.55
CA LYS A 172 12.58 -12.77 -0.86
C LYS A 172 12.33 -12.57 -2.36
N GLU A 173 13.00 -11.59 -2.97
CA GLU A 173 12.95 -11.40 -4.43
C GLU A 173 13.42 -12.67 -5.15
N ALA A 174 14.57 -13.22 -4.77
CA ALA A 174 15.09 -14.45 -5.36
C ALA A 174 14.08 -15.61 -5.23
N THR A 175 13.46 -15.81 -4.06
CA THR A 175 12.45 -16.86 -3.86
C THR A 175 11.24 -16.72 -4.77
N VAL A 176 10.73 -15.51 -4.97
CA VAL A 176 9.59 -15.27 -5.87
C VAL A 176 9.97 -15.58 -7.32
N HIS A 177 11.14 -15.14 -7.76
CA HIS A 177 11.62 -15.34 -9.14
C HIS A 177 12.03 -16.79 -9.44
N SER A 178 12.60 -17.51 -8.48
CA SER A 178 12.99 -18.92 -8.66
C SER A 178 11.89 -19.92 -8.28
N GLY A 179 10.78 -19.46 -7.70
CA GLY A 179 9.70 -20.32 -7.20
C GLY A 179 10.07 -21.21 -6.01
N SER A 180 11.30 -21.10 -5.49
CA SER A 180 11.85 -21.92 -4.41
C SER A 180 12.89 -21.15 -3.60
N ARG A 181 13.12 -21.57 -2.35
CA ARG A 181 14.11 -21.00 -1.43
C ARG A 181 15.50 -21.62 -1.55
N THR A 182 15.65 -22.66 -2.37
CA THR A 182 16.90 -23.44 -2.53
C THR A 182 17.20 -23.74 -4.01
N GLY A 183 18.42 -24.18 -4.30
CA GLY A 183 18.85 -24.62 -5.64
C GLY A 183 19.71 -23.61 -6.41
N ILE A 184 20.26 -24.07 -7.54
CA ILE A 184 21.23 -23.30 -8.33
C ILE A 184 20.63 -22.03 -8.93
N PHE A 185 19.38 -22.07 -9.40
CA PHE A 185 18.69 -20.90 -9.94
C PHE A 185 18.48 -19.81 -8.89
N TYR A 186 18.12 -20.19 -7.66
CA TYR A 186 18.02 -19.27 -6.52
C TYR A 186 19.38 -18.62 -6.22
N PHE A 187 20.46 -19.42 -6.19
CA PHE A 187 21.81 -18.93 -5.94
C PHE A 187 22.30 -17.94 -7.01
N LEU A 188 22.18 -18.30 -8.30
CA LEU A 188 22.54 -17.42 -9.42
C LEU A 188 21.73 -16.13 -9.38
N ARG A 189 20.43 -16.21 -9.07
CA ARG A 189 19.58 -15.03 -8.93
C ARG A 189 20.03 -14.13 -7.79
N ARG A 190 20.45 -14.68 -6.64
CA ARG A 190 21.01 -13.89 -5.53
C ARG A 190 22.30 -13.15 -5.92
N ILE A 191 23.20 -13.79 -6.67
CA ILE A 191 24.42 -13.14 -7.16
C ILE A 191 24.06 -11.98 -8.08
N LYS A 192 23.17 -12.21 -9.05
CA LYS A 192 22.68 -11.16 -9.97
C LYS A 192 22.10 -9.96 -9.21
N ILE A 193 21.19 -10.21 -8.25
CA ILE A 193 20.58 -9.15 -7.44
C ILE A 193 21.63 -8.35 -6.66
N LYS A 194 22.64 -9.03 -6.08
CA LYS A 194 23.73 -8.37 -5.35
C LYS A 194 24.56 -7.46 -6.26
N ILE A 195 24.95 -7.94 -7.45
CA ILE A 195 25.73 -7.15 -8.42
C ILE A 195 24.93 -5.91 -8.85
N GLU A 196 23.66 -6.08 -9.20
CA GLU A 196 22.78 -4.97 -9.57
C GLU A 196 22.61 -3.96 -8.43
N GLY A 197 22.43 -4.44 -7.18
CA GLY A 197 22.35 -3.57 -6.00
C GLY A 197 23.62 -2.77 -5.75
N LEU A 198 24.81 -3.39 -5.93
CA LEU A 198 26.09 -2.69 -5.82
C LEU A 198 26.25 -1.62 -6.90
N ALA A 199 25.88 -1.93 -8.15
CA ALA A 199 25.93 -0.98 -9.26
C ALA A 199 25.02 0.24 -9.03
N VAL A 200 23.78 0.01 -8.59
CA VAL A 200 22.83 1.09 -8.23
C VAL A 200 23.38 1.93 -7.08
N ASN A 201 23.87 1.30 -6.01
CA ASN A 201 24.45 2.02 -4.88
C ASN A 201 25.67 2.86 -5.26
N LEU A 202 26.54 2.34 -6.14
CA LEU A 202 27.69 3.09 -6.65
C LEU A 202 27.24 4.31 -7.47
N ALA A 203 26.32 4.13 -8.42
CA ALA A 203 25.83 5.21 -9.27
C ALA A 203 25.16 6.34 -8.46
N ILE A 204 24.40 5.99 -7.43
CA ILE A 204 23.79 6.95 -6.51
C ILE A 204 24.86 7.70 -5.71
N LYS A 205 25.88 7.00 -5.18
CA LYS A 205 26.95 7.62 -4.38
C LYS A 205 27.85 8.54 -5.20
N THR A 206 28.20 8.15 -6.42
CA THR A 206 29.13 8.91 -7.28
C THR A 206 28.44 9.99 -8.09
N GLN A 207 27.10 10.14 -7.97
CA GLN A 207 26.29 11.08 -8.75
C GLN A 207 26.59 10.97 -10.26
N TRP A 208 26.70 9.72 -10.73
CA TRP A 208 27.24 9.41 -12.05
C TRP A 208 26.35 9.98 -13.16
N ARG A 209 26.80 11.06 -13.79
CA ARG A 209 26.06 11.78 -14.85
C ARG A 209 25.83 10.96 -16.13
N PHE A 210 26.70 9.99 -16.40
CA PHE A 210 26.63 9.10 -17.56
C PHE A 210 26.23 7.66 -17.17
N GLY A 211 25.66 7.47 -15.98
CA GLY A 211 25.20 6.16 -15.54
C GLY A 211 24.03 5.63 -16.38
N PRO A 212 23.78 4.32 -16.35
CA PRO A 212 22.66 3.73 -17.07
C PRO A 212 21.33 4.29 -16.58
N LYS A 213 20.39 4.49 -17.50
CA LYS A 213 19.02 4.89 -17.18
C LYS A 213 18.18 3.65 -16.91
N ILE A 214 17.40 3.66 -15.83
CA ILE A 214 16.42 2.62 -15.53
C ILE A 214 15.03 3.22 -15.79
N ASN A 215 14.24 2.60 -16.67
CA ASN A 215 12.90 3.08 -17.06
C ASN A 215 12.89 4.56 -17.51
N GLY A 216 13.95 5.00 -18.20
CA GLY A 216 14.10 6.40 -18.65
C GLY A 216 14.55 7.39 -17.58
N LYS A 217 14.65 6.98 -16.31
CA LYS A 217 15.14 7.83 -15.20
C LYS A 217 16.62 7.62 -14.96
N GLU A 218 17.31 8.71 -14.63
CA GLU A 218 18.71 8.64 -14.23
C GLU A 218 18.82 8.06 -12.82
N LEU A 219 19.76 7.15 -12.62
CA LEU A 219 19.99 6.49 -11.33
C LEU A 219 20.21 7.47 -10.17
N ARG A 220 20.78 8.65 -10.44
CA ARG A 220 21.00 9.70 -9.43
C ARG A 220 19.70 10.32 -8.90
N GLU A 221 18.65 10.37 -9.73
CA GLU A 221 17.35 10.94 -9.36
C GLU A 221 16.39 9.90 -8.77
N LEU A 222 16.83 8.64 -8.69
CA LEU A 222 15.98 7.53 -8.29
C LEU A 222 15.38 7.76 -6.90
N ARG A 223 16.15 8.26 -5.93
CA ARG A 223 15.66 8.57 -4.57
C ARG A 223 14.56 9.63 -4.57
N LYS A 224 14.79 10.73 -5.27
CA LYS A 224 13.79 11.80 -5.46
C LYS A 224 12.51 11.27 -6.10
N SER A 225 12.65 10.46 -7.15
CA SER A 225 11.52 9.78 -7.78
C SER A 225 10.77 8.89 -6.78
N GLN A 226 11.47 8.11 -5.95
CA GLN A 226 10.81 7.25 -4.95
C GLN A 226 9.95 8.07 -3.99
N VAL A 227 10.47 9.21 -3.51
CA VAL A 227 9.75 10.12 -2.60
C VAL A 227 8.49 10.66 -3.29
N ILE A 228 8.63 11.22 -4.49
CA ILE A 228 7.51 11.83 -5.26
C ILE A 228 6.44 10.79 -5.62
N ALA A 229 6.84 9.56 -5.94
CA ALA A 229 5.95 8.48 -6.32
C ALA A 229 5.46 7.65 -5.12
N SER A 230 5.70 8.11 -3.89
CA SER A 230 5.29 7.38 -2.70
C SER A 230 3.82 7.65 -2.32
N ASP A 231 3.09 6.57 -2.10
CA ASP A 231 1.67 6.57 -1.74
C ASP A 231 1.51 6.57 -0.22
N PHE A 232 1.95 7.66 0.40
CA PHE A 232 1.93 7.85 1.85
C PHE A 232 0.58 8.38 2.39
N ARG A 233 -0.28 8.95 1.54
CA ARG A 233 -1.63 9.40 1.89
C ARG A 233 -2.61 9.00 0.79
N LYS A 234 -3.69 8.30 1.13
CA LYS A 234 -4.72 7.84 0.18
C LYS A 234 -6.12 7.85 0.81
N TYR A 235 -7.14 7.89 -0.06
CA TYR A 235 -8.55 7.85 0.34
C TYR A 235 -9.34 6.88 -0.53
N ASP A 236 -9.90 5.84 0.10
CA ASP A 236 -10.77 4.84 -0.53
C ASP A 236 -12.11 4.68 0.22
N GLY A 237 -12.67 5.79 0.71
CA GLY A 237 -13.76 5.80 1.70
C GLY A 237 -13.26 5.70 3.13
N THR A 238 -11.94 5.56 3.31
CA THR A 238 -11.23 5.68 4.57
C THR A 238 -9.92 6.41 4.30
N LEU A 239 -9.62 7.44 5.08
CA LEU A 239 -8.34 8.14 5.00
C LEU A 239 -7.25 7.27 5.62
N LYS A 240 -6.21 7.00 4.83
CA LYS A 240 -5.05 6.22 5.26
C LYS A 240 -3.79 7.04 5.03
N MET A 241 -3.00 7.22 6.08
CA MET A 241 -1.78 8.02 6.03
C MET A 241 -0.63 7.29 6.74
N VAL A 242 0.58 7.43 6.21
CA VAL A 242 1.83 7.05 6.90
C VAL A 242 2.68 8.31 6.92
N ILE A 243 2.97 8.80 8.11
CA ILE A 243 3.65 10.09 8.28
C ILE A 243 4.86 9.97 9.19
N ALA A 244 5.83 10.85 9.03
CA ALA A 244 6.86 11.09 10.03
C ALA A 244 6.45 12.25 10.94
N CYS A 245 6.48 12.03 12.25
CA CYS A 245 6.21 13.07 13.25
C CYS A 245 6.98 12.78 14.54
N ASP A 246 7.00 13.75 15.44
CA ASP A 246 7.39 13.58 16.83
C ASP A 246 6.18 13.17 17.69
N SER A 247 6.45 12.73 18.91
CA SER A 247 5.46 12.21 19.85
C SER A 247 4.42 13.27 20.27
N ASP A 248 4.83 14.53 20.43
CA ASP A 248 3.95 15.63 20.89
C ASP A 248 2.93 16.00 19.80
N SER A 249 3.39 16.13 18.56
CA SER A 249 2.52 16.32 17.38
C SER A 249 1.54 15.15 17.22
N ARG A 250 2.01 13.90 17.38
CA ARG A 250 1.15 12.72 17.34
C ARG A 250 0.06 12.79 18.41
N GLU A 251 0.43 13.04 19.67
CA GLU A 251 -0.51 13.09 20.79
C GLU A 251 -1.55 14.19 20.63
N SER A 252 -1.14 15.36 20.12
CA SER A 252 -2.06 16.46 19.79
C SER A 252 -3.08 16.05 18.74
N PHE A 253 -2.64 15.36 17.68
CA PHE A 253 -3.55 14.87 16.64
C PHE A 253 -4.45 13.73 17.12
N LEU A 254 -3.94 12.84 17.98
CA LEU A 254 -4.75 11.77 18.60
C LEU A 254 -5.84 12.35 19.50
N LYS A 255 -5.56 13.41 20.26
CA LYS A 255 -6.57 14.10 21.07
C LYS A 255 -7.69 14.66 20.20
N PHE A 256 -7.34 15.31 19.09
CA PHE A 256 -8.32 15.79 18.12
C PHE A 256 -9.18 14.66 17.53
N LEU A 257 -8.58 13.52 17.16
CA LEU A 257 -9.33 12.36 16.66
C LEU A 257 -10.22 11.73 17.73
N ASP A 258 -9.75 11.64 18.97
CA ASP A 258 -10.52 11.12 20.11
C ASP A 258 -11.75 11.98 20.41
N ASP A 259 -11.60 13.31 20.37
CA ASP A 259 -12.73 14.23 20.53
C ASP A 259 -13.82 14.01 19.46
N LEU A 260 -13.44 13.76 18.21
CA LEU A 260 -14.38 13.45 17.13
C LEU A 260 -14.98 12.04 17.25
N TYR A 261 -14.20 11.06 17.72
CA TYR A 261 -14.69 9.71 18.01
C TYR A 261 -15.75 9.72 19.12
N ARG A 262 -15.51 10.45 20.22
CA ARG A 262 -16.48 10.61 21.34
C ARG A 262 -17.77 11.29 20.90
N GLN A 263 -17.71 12.16 19.89
CA GLN A 263 -18.88 12.76 19.26
C GLN A 263 -19.58 11.83 18.26
N GLY A 264 -19.08 10.61 18.05
CA GLY A 264 -19.61 9.63 17.10
C GLY A 264 -19.37 9.99 15.63
N LYS A 265 -18.48 10.95 15.33
CA LYS A 265 -18.29 11.50 13.98
C LYS A 265 -17.36 10.67 13.10
N LEU A 266 -16.43 9.94 13.71
CA LEU A 266 -15.49 9.08 12.98
C LEU A 266 -15.05 7.91 13.86
N PHE A 267 -14.43 6.93 13.21
CA PHE A 267 -13.61 5.90 13.84
C PHE A 267 -12.17 6.11 13.40
N TYR A 268 -11.21 5.79 14.25
CA TYR A 268 -9.81 5.80 13.86
C TYR A 268 -9.02 4.65 14.47
N GLY A 269 -7.83 4.43 13.92
CA GLY A 269 -6.81 3.63 14.55
C GLY A 269 -5.43 4.07 14.07
N TYR A 270 -4.41 3.77 14.87
CA TYR A 270 -3.05 4.15 14.57
C TYR A 270 -2.03 3.10 14.98
N HIS A 271 -0.82 3.20 14.43
CA HIS A 271 0.31 2.37 14.82
C HIS A 271 1.59 3.18 14.72
N VAL A 272 2.39 3.18 15.80
CA VAL A 272 3.67 3.91 15.88
C VAL A 272 4.82 2.94 15.62
N SER A 273 5.77 3.37 14.78
CA SER A 273 7.03 2.69 14.54
C SER A 273 8.16 3.72 14.46
N ASP A 274 9.40 3.26 14.32
CA ASP A 274 10.59 4.10 14.15
C ASP A 274 11.06 4.22 12.69
N ARG A 275 10.40 3.49 11.76
CA ARG A 275 10.79 3.42 10.35
C ARG A 275 9.62 3.11 9.43
N ALA A 276 9.77 3.54 8.17
CA ALA A 276 8.86 3.24 7.08
C ALA A 276 9.34 2.02 6.26
N LEU A 277 8.38 1.22 5.80
CA LEU A 277 8.55 0.17 4.81
C LEU A 277 8.07 0.68 3.46
N MET A 278 8.93 0.57 2.45
CA MET A 278 8.58 0.90 1.07
C MET A 278 8.48 -0.38 0.25
N THR A 279 7.33 -0.59 -0.40
CA THR A 279 7.11 -1.70 -1.33
C THR A 279 6.84 -1.15 -2.72
N CYS A 280 7.69 -1.50 -3.68
CA CYS A 280 7.55 -1.03 -5.05
C CYS A 280 6.48 -1.84 -5.80
N ALA A 281 5.53 -1.15 -6.43
CA ALA A 281 4.76 -1.70 -7.54
C ALA A 281 5.30 -1.08 -8.82
N LEU A 282 6.29 -1.74 -9.42
CA LEU A 282 6.84 -1.31 -10.70
C LEU A 282 5.91 -1.81 -11.82
N HIS A 283 5.51 -0.90 -12.70
CA HIS A 283 5.05 -1.28 -14.02
C HIS A 283 6.31 -1.42 -14.90
N GLU A 284 6.65 -2.64 -15.29
CA GLU A 284 7.75 -2.85 -16.22
C GLU A 284 7.53 -2.03 -17.50
N GLY A 285 8.56 -1.31 -17.96
CA GLY A 285 8.49 -0.48 -19.17
C GLY A 285 7.73 0.85 -19.03
N SER A 286 7.31 1.26 -17.83
CA SER A 286 6.60 2.51 -17.58
C SER A 286 7.43 3.48 -16.72
N ILE A 287 7.40 4.77 -17.08
CA ILE A 287 7.96 5.85 -16.24
C ILE A 287 7.07 6.08 -14.99
N ARG A 288 5.81 5.63 -15.06
CA ARG A 288 4.85 5.69 -13.95
C ARG A 288 5.14 4.56 -12.97
N GLU A 289 5.54 4.95 -11.78
CA GLU A 289 5.87 4.06 -10.67
C GLU A 289 5.06 4.53 -9.46
N VAL A 290 4.68 3.60 -8.60
CA VAL A 290 4.09 3.91 -7.30
C VAL A 290 4.77 3.07 -6.23
N HIS A 291 5.14 3.73 -5.14
CA HIS A 291 5.74 3.08 -3.99
C HIS A 291 4.74 3.08 -2.86
N PHE A 292 4.23 1.92 -2.49
CA PHE A 292 3.40 1.79 -1.31
C PHE A 292 4.27 1.95 -0.08
N VAL A 293 3.80 2.79 0.85
CA VAL A 293 4.45 3.04 2.13
C VAL A 293 3.55 2.53 3.25
N ASP A 294 4.16 1.89 4.25
CA ASP A 294 3.55 1.58 5.54
C ASP A 294 4.58 1.79 6.67
N SER A 295 4.16 1.88 7.93
CA SER A 295 5.09 1.83 9.06
C SER A 295 5.49 0.38 9.37
N ALA A 296 6.69 0.18 9.92
CA ALA A 296 7.15 -1.17 10.24
C ALA A 296 6.43 -1.77 11.45
N ASP A 297 6.67 -3.07 11.70
CA ASP A 297 6.25 -3.82 12.90
C ASP A 297 4.74 -3.90 13.15
N GLY A 298 3.90 -3.55 12.17
CA GLY A 298 2.45 -3.77 12.23
C GLY A 298 1.66 -2.85 11.31
N GLY A 299 2.10 -1.60 11.19
CA GLY A 299 1.59 -0.67 10.19
C GLY A 299 0.07 -0.54 10.17
N TYR A 300 -0.49 -0.49 8.97
CA TYR A 300 -1.92 -0.45 8.76
C TYR A 300 -2.66 -1.66 9.35
N ALA A 301 -2.02 -2.80 9.55
CA ALA A 301 -2.70 -3.98 10.11
C ALA A 301 -3.11 -3.76 11.57
N LEU A 302 -2.22 -3.21 12.39
CA LEU A 302 -2.51 -2.90 13.80
C LEU A 302 -3.42 -1.67 13.92
N ALA A 303 -3.20 -0.63 13.11
CA ALA A 303 -4.12 0.51 13.05
C ALA A 303 -5.55 0.07 12.67
N ALA A 304 -5.70 -0.87 11.74
CA ALA A 304 -7.00 -1.40 11.35
C ALA A 304 -7.65 -2.29 12.41
N ALA A 305 -6.87 -2.90 13.32
CA ALA A 305 -7.42 -3.68 14.43
C ALA A 305 -8.16 -2.76 15.40
N GLN A 306 -7.51 -1.69 15.85
CA GLN A 306 -8.09 -0.67 16.72
C GLN A 306 -9.36 -0.04 16.11
N LEU A 307 -9.31 0.35 14.84
CA LEU A 307 -10.47 0.91 14.12
C LEU A 307 -11.68 -0.04 14.17
N LYS A 308 -11.47 -1.33 13.94
CA LYS A 308 -12.54 -2.33 13.92
C LYS A 308 -13.13 -2.58 15.30
N GLU A 309 -12.32 -2.51 16.35
CA GLU A 309 -12.80 -2.58 17.73
C GLU A 309 -13.74 -1.42 18.04
N GLN A 310 -13.38 -0.19 17.64
CA GLN A 310 -14.26 0.97 17.78
C GLN A 310 -15.59 0.81 17.02
N ILE A 311 -15.53 0.35 15.76
CA ILE A 311 -16.73 0.09 14.94
C ILE A 311 -17.61 -1.00 15.56
N LYS A 312 -17.01 -2.03 16.17
CA LYS A 312 -17.76 -3.09 16.85
C LYS A 312 -18.43 -2.56 18.11
N ALA A 313 -17.72 -1.76 18.90
CA ALA A 313 -18.23 -1.15 20.12
C ALA A 313 -19.39 -0.18 19.86
N SER A 314 -19.39 0.53 18.73
CA SER A 314 -20.49 1.46 18.38
C SER A 314 -21.76 0.77 17.87
N ARG A 315 -21.72 -0.56 17.64
CA ARG A 315 -22.86 -1.35 17.16
C ARG A 315 -23.51 -2.17 18.29
N GLY A 316 -22.88 -2.23 19.45
CA GLY A 316 -23.42 -2.85 20.67
C GLY A 316 -24.06 -1.78 21.54
#